data_AF-A0A956DKS1-F1
#
_entry.id   AF-A0A956DKS1-F1
#
_cell.length_a   1.000
_cell.length_b   1.000
_cell.length_c   1.000
_cell.angle_alpha   90.00
_cell.angle_beta   90.00
_cell.angle_gamma   90.00
#
_symmetry.space_group_name_H-M   'P 1'
#
loop_
_entity.id
_entity.type
_entity.pdbx_description
1 polymer ?
#
loop_
_entity_poly.entity_id
_entity_poly.type
_entity_poly.pdbx_seq_one_letter_code
_entity_poly.pdbx_strand_id
1 'polypeptide(L)'
;MNGLADDDMINDRAGQPLSCKTIRARAEILEPGILLLRELPNSNAAVLAVLIDHAKELVAKEEDCVVIIDLTEATSRPDPAMMRVISDSASDFGIHVACVQPSSIVVKAVLKFVFGRVAGIMNNSIHDTREEALAEARAVRRRRGRS
;
A
#
# COMPACT_ATOMS: atom_id res chain seq x y z
N MET A 1 -6.33 17.14 3.16
CA MET A 1 -5.14 17.27 2.30
C MET A 1 -4.08 18.00 3.08
N ASN A 2 -3.02 17.31 3.50
CA ASN A 2 -1.80 17.97 3.97
C ASN A 2 -1.09 18.50 2.73
N GLY A 3 -1.07 19.81 2.53
CA GLY A 3 -0.53 20.49 1.35
C GLY A 3 0.99 20.45 1.27
N LEU A 4 1.58 19.25 1.36
CA LEU A 4 3.02 19.05 1.31
C LEU A 4 3.51 19.18 -0.13
N ALA A 5 4.49 20.05 -0.33
CA ALA A 5 5.20 20.23 -1.58
C ALA A 5 6.15 19.05 -1.85
N ASP A 6 6.54 18.85 -3.10
CA ASP A 6 7.45 17.75 -3.49
C ASP A 6 8.79 17.78 -2.76
N ASP A 7 9.28 18.98 -2.43
CA ASP A 7 10.55 19.22 -1.76
C ASP A 7 10.43 19.18 -0.23
N ASP A 8 9.23 19.03 0.33
CA ASP A 8 9.06 18.89 1.78
C ASP A 8 9.69 17.58 2.26
N MET A 9 10.37 17.66 3.41
CA MET A 9 11.15 16.56 3.96
C MET A 9 10.45 15.92 5.15
N ILE A 10 10.40 14.59 5.16
CA ILE A 10 9.88 13.76 6.25
C ILE A 10 10.97 12.80 6.69
N ASN A 11 11.21 12.70 7.99
CA ASN A 11 12.13 11.71 8.51
C ASN A 11 11.44 10.35 8.59
N ASP A 12 12.12 9.30 8.12
CA ASP A 12 11.70 7.91 8.31
C ASP A 12 11.88 7.46 9.79
N ARG A 13 11.63 6.18 10.08
CA ARG A 13 11.81 5.63 11.44
C ARG A 13 13.26 5.64 11.91
N ALA A 14 14.23 5.59 11.00
CA ALA A 14 15.66 5.67 11.31
C ALA A 14 16.17 7.11 11.45
N GLY A 15 15.32 8.11 11.21
CA GLY A 15 15.69 9.53 11.21
C GLY A 15 16.33 10.00 9.90
N GLN A 16 16.29 9.17 8.84
CA GLN A 16 16.77 9.56 7.52
C GLN A 16 15.75 10.48 6.84
N PRO A 17 16.19 11.64 6.30
CA PRO A 17 15.29 12.56 5.62
C PRO A 17 14.92 12.03 4.23
N LEU A 18 13.62 12.02 3.93
CA LEU A 18 13.02 11.62 2.66
C LEU A 18 12.17 12.78 2.12
N SER A 19 12.34 13.11 0.83
CA SER A 19 11.46 14.09 0.20
C SER A 19 10.08 13.50 -0.10
N CYS A 20 9.04 14.32 -0.06
CA CYS A 20 7.69 13.91 -0.46
C CYS A 20 7.68 13.37 -1.89
N LYS A 21 8.46 13.94 -2.81
CA LYS A 21 8.67 13.40 -4.16
C LYS A 21 9.17 11.95 -4.16
N THR A 22 10.14 11.63 -3.30
CA THR A 22 10.67 10.27 -3.16
C THR A 22 9.59 9.30 -2.65
N ILE A 23 8.80 9.74 -1.67
CA ILE A 23 7.70 8.95 -1.11
C ILE A 23 6.62 8.73 -2.18
N ARG A 24 6.20 9.79 -2.88
CA ARG A 24 5.18 9.76 -3.94
C ARG A 24 5.56 8.84 -5.09
N ALA A 25 6.83 8.83 -5.51
CA ALA A 25 7.34 7.94 -6.55
C ALA A 25 7.20 6.44 -6.23
N ARG A 26 6.85 6.08 -5.00
CA ARG A 26 6.57 4.70 -4.59
C ARG A 26 5.14 4.26 -4.86
N ALA A 27 4.25 5.17 -5.27
CA ALA A 27 2.92 4.84 -5.78
C ALA A 27 2.87 5.03 -7.30
N GLU A 28 2.32 4.05 -8.02
CA GLU A 28 2.13 4.15 -9.47
C GLU A 28 0.91 3.36 -9.94
N ILE A 29 0.21 3.85 -10.97
CA ILE A 29 -0.81 3.07 -11.68
C ILE A 29 -0.10 2.15 -12.67
N LEU A 30 -0.19 0.83 -12.48
CA LEU A 30 0.45 -0.15 -13.37
C LEU A 30 -0.32 -0.34 -14.67
N GLU A 31 -1.63 -0.36 -14.54
CA GLU A 31 -2.61 -0.43 -15.63
C GLU A 31 -3.90 0.18 -15.10
N PRO A 32 -4.85 0.57 -15.97
CA PRO A 32 -6.12 1.18 -15.53
C PRO A 32 -6.71 0.41 -14.35
N GLY A 33 -7.04 1.15 -13.28
CA GLY A 33 -7.41 0.73 -11.93
C GLY A 33 -6.71 -0.49 -11.31
N ILE A 34 -5.41 -0.64 -11.57
CA ILE A 34 -4.48 -1.36 -10.68
C ILE A 34 -3.40 -0.39 -10.20
N LEU A 35 -3.43 -0.11 -8.91
CA LEU A 35 -2.46 0.75 -8.22
C LEU A 35 -1.39 -0.11 -7.55
N LEU A 36 -0.13 0.27 -7.65
CA LEU A 36 0.96 -0.30 -6.88
C LEU A 36 1.43 0.70 -5.83
N LEU A 37 1.58 0.24 -4.59
CA LEU A 37 2.20 0.96 -3.48
C LEU A 37 3.42 0.18 -3.00
N ARG A 38 4.61 0.75 -3.08
CA ARG A 38 5.84 0.12 -2.61
C ARG A 38 6.24 0.70 -1.25
N GLU A 39 6.12 -0.08 -0.20
CA GLU A 39 6.52 0.37 1.13
C GLU A 39 8.03 0.68 1.16
N LEU A 40 8.41 1.72 1.88
CA LEU A 40 9.81 2.08 2.06
C LEU A 40 10.44 1.29 3.22
N PRO A 41 11.74 0.99 3.18
CA PRO A 41 12.44 0.50 4.35
C PRO A 41 12.32 1.53 5.49
N ASN A 42 12.20 1.05 6.73
CA ASN A 42 12.07 1.90 7.91
C ASN A 42 10.90 2.91 7.85
N SER A 43 9.80 2.58 7.16
CA SER A 43 8.61 3.42 7.12
C SER A 43 8.05 3.72 8.52
N ASN A 44 7.40 4.87 8.64
CA ASN A 44 6.65 5.29 9.83
C ASN A 44 5.28 5.87 9.40
N ALA A 45 4.45 6.26 10.36
CA ALA A 45 3.11 6.74 10.09
C ALA A 45 3.06 8.00 9.19
N ALA A 46 4.04 8.91 9.31
CA ALA A 46 4.09 10.13 8.50
C ALA A 46 4.45 9.83 7.04
N VAL A 47 5.46 8.98 6.83
CA VAL A 47 5.85 8.51 5.49
C VAL A 47 4.69 7.75 4.84
N LEU A 48 4.04 6.85 5.57
CA LEU A 48 2.92 6.07 5.09
C LEU A 48 1.71 6.96 4.74
N ALA A 49 1.44 7.99 5.53
CA ALA A 49 0.35 8.93 5.26
C ALA A 49 0.56 9.68 3.94
N VAL A 50 1.77 10.15 3.64
CA VAL A 50 2.07 10.80 2.35
C VAL A 50 1.92 9.84 1.19
N LEU A 51 2.39 8.59 1.34
CA LEU A 51 2.23 7.57 0.30
C LEU A 51 0.76 7.30 0.00
N ILE A 52 -0.06 7.17 1.04
CA ILE A 52 -1.50 6.90 0.93
C ILE A 52 -2.26 8.11 0.38
N ASP A 53 -1.95 9.33 0.81
CA ASP A 53 -2.58 10.54 0.28
C ASP A 53 -2.34 10.66 -1.23
N HIS A 54 -1.11 10.40 -1.68
CA HIS A 54 -0.80 10.40 -3.11
C HIS A 54 -1.49 9.25 -3.86
N ALA A 55 -1.56 8.06 -3.24
CA ALA A 55 -2.30 6.94 -3.80
C ALA A 55 -3.77 7.30 -4.06
N LYS A 56 -4.42 8.00 -3.12
CA LYS A 56 -5.79 8.49 -3.28
C LYS A 56 -5.92 9.48 -4.43
N GLU A 57 -4.96 10.39 -4.60
CA GLU A 57 -4.93 11.33 -5.73
C GLU A 57 -4.84 10.60 -7.07
N LEU A 58 -3.99 9.56 -7.17
CA LEU A 58 -3.83 8.76 -8.38
C LEU A 58 -5.10 8.03 -8.78
N VAL A 59 -5.86 7.52 -7.81
CA VAL A 59 -7.07 6.72 -8.04
C VAL A 59 -8.36 7.53 -7.94
N ALA A 60 -8.31 8.84 -7.69
CA ALA A 60 -9.48 9.69 -7.49
C ALA A 60 -10.48 9.69 -8.66
N LYS A 61 -10.04 9.27 -9.84
CA LYS A 61 -10.85 9.16 -11.07
C LYS A 61 -11.21 7.72 -11.44
N GLU A 62 -10.73 6.73 -10.69
CA GLU A 62 -11.00 5.32 -10.92
C GLU A 62 -12.16 4.90 -10.01
N GLU A 63 -13.28 4.47 -10.60
CA GLU A 63 -14.46 4.01 -9.82
C GLU A 63 -14.15 2.77 -8.99
N ASP A 64 -13.21 1.94 -9.45
CA ASP A 64 -12.86 0.70 -8.76
C ASP A 64 -11.38 0.36 -9.01
N CYS A 65 -10.59 0.39 -7.92
CA CYS A 65 -9.15 0.16 -7.96
C CYS A 65 -8.75 -1.05 -7.12
N VAL A 66 -7.94 -1.93 -7.72
CA VAL A 66 -7.24 -2.99 -6.99
C VAL A 66 -5.87 -2.46 -6.61
N VAL A 67 -5.55 -2.48 -5.31
CA VAL A 67 -4.27 -2.00 -4.79
C VAL A 67 -3.35 -3.18 -4.55
N ILE A 68 -2.15 -3.14 -5.12
CA ILE A 68 -1.03 -4.02 -4.81
C ILE A 68 -0.15 -3.30 -3.79
N ILE A 69 0.05 -3.91 -2.62
CA ILE A 69 1.01 -3.42 -1.62
C ILE A 69 2.27 -4.27 -1.71
N ASP A 70 3.38 -3.68 -2.14
CA ASP A 70 4.69 -4.31 -2.23
C ASP A 70 5.50 -4.03 -0.97
N LEU A 71 5.72 -5.11 -0.22
CA LEU A 71 6.37 -5.13 1.08
C LEU A 71 7.75 -5.79 1.01
N THR A 72 8.31 -5.95 -0.19
CA THR A 72 9.60 -6.64 -0.39
C THR A 72 10.77 -5.93 0.27
N GLU A 73 10.70 -4.60 0.39
CA GLU A 73 11.70 -3.76 1.05
C GLU A 73 11.33 -3.43 2.51
N ALA A 74 10.18 -3.92 3.01
CA ALA A 74 9.70 -3.60 4.35
C ALA A 74 10.57 -4.29 5.42
N THR A 75 11.29 -3.49 6.20
CA THR A 75 12.23 -3.98 7.23
C THR A 75 11.62 -4.06 8.62
N SER A 76 10.40 -3.54 8.82
CA SER A 76 9.88 -3.31 10.15
C SER A 76 8.38 -3.53 10.24
N ARG A 77 7.90 -3.92 11.43
CA ARG A 77 6.46 -4.12 11.67
C ARG A 77 5.75 -2.77 11.77
N PRO A 78 4.48 -2.68 11.33
CA PRO A 78 3.68 -1.48 11.53
C PRO A 78 3.49 -1.22 13.02
N ASP A 79 3.71 0.03 13.43
CA ASP A 79 3.41 0.48 14.78
C ASP A 79 1.92 0.91 14.89
N PRO A 80 1.40 1.20 16.10
CA PRO A 80 -0.01 1.59 16.25
C PRO A 80 -0.42 2.83 15.45
N ALA A 81 0.50 3.78 15.21
CA ALA A 81 0.21 4.97 14.42
C ALA A 81 0.09 4.63 12.92
N MET A 82 0.96 3.76 12.42
CA MET A 82 0.85 3.20 11.06
C MET A 82 -0.44 2.39 10.90
N MET A 83 -0.80 1.58 11.89
CA MET A 83 -2.04 0.80 11.87
C MET A 83 -3.28 1.69 11.79
N ARG A 84 -3.26 2.84 12.48
CA ARG A 84 -4.32 3.83 12.39
C ARG A 84 -4.41 4.42 10.97
N VAL A 85 -3.28 4.81 10.38
CA VAL A 85 -3.24 5.31 9.00
C VAL A 85 -3.79 4.28 8.01
N ILE A 86 -3.41 2.99 8.14
CA ILE A 86 -3.94 1.90 7.31
C ILE A 86 -5.45 1.80 7.49
N SER A 87 -5.93 1.75 8.74
CA SER A 87 -7.35 1.61 9.05
C SER A 87 -8.19 2.77 8.55
N ASP A 88 -7.71 4.00 8.71
CA ASP A 88 -8.40 5.22 8.26
C ASP A 88 -8.47 5.29 6.73
N SER A 89 -7.56 4.60 6.03
CA SER A 89 -7.52 4.53 4.56
C SER A 89 -8.19 3.30 3.95
N ALA A 90 -8.61 2.34 4.77
CA ALA A 90 -9.08 1.04 4.28
C ALA A 90 -10.36 1.13 3.45
N SER A 91 -11.22 2.12 3.71
CA SER A 91 -12.42 2.39 2.91
C SER A 91 -12.14 3.13 1.61
N ASP A 92 -10.96 3.74 1.49
CA ASP A 92 -10.59 4.55 0.32
C ASP A 92 -10.13 3.69 -0.86
N PHE A 93 -9.91 2.39 -0.63
CA PHE A 93 -9.47 1.43 -1.63
C PHE A 93 -10.42 0.23 -1.67
N GLY A 94 -10.82 -0.21 -2.87
CA GLY A 94 -11.86 -1.23 -3.05
C GLY A 94 -11.42 -2.68 -2.78
N ILE A 95 -10.16 -3.03 -3.08
CA ILE A 95 -9.55 -4.36 -2.83
C ILE A 95 -8.04 -4.22 -2.57
N HIS A 96 -7.51 -5.00 -1.62
CA HIS A 96 -6.09 -5.03 -1.29
C HIS A 96 -5.46 -6.39 -1.65
N VAL A 97 -4.60 -6.41 -2.66
CA VAL A 97 -3.67 -7.50 -2.94
C VAL A 97 -2.32 -7.11 -2.34
N ALA A 98 -1.61 -8.03 -1.69
CA ALA A 98 -0.26 -7.76 -1.19
C ALA A 98 0.75 -8.71 -1.83
N CYS A 99 1.91 -8.19 -2.21
CA CYS A 99 3.10 -9.00 -2.47
C CYS A 99 4.13 -8.78 -1.36
N VAL A 100 4.78 -9.87 -0.98
CA VAL A 100 5.77 -9.93 0.09
C VAL A 100 7.03 -10.60 -0.39
N GLN A 101 8.14 -10.41 0.32
CA GLN A 101 9.30 -11.26 0.13
C GLN A 101 8.93 -12.76 0.35
N PRO A 102 9.32 -13.65 -0.58
CA PRO A 102 8.99 -15.08 -0.52
C PRO A 102 9.36 -15.75 0.81
N SER A 103 10.49 -15.33 1.40
CA SER A 103 11.12 -15.95 2.56
C SER A 103 10.66 -15.39 3.92
N SER A 104 9.86 -14.32 3.97
CA SER A 104 9.54 -13.66 5.24
C SER A 104 8.23 -14.17 5.85
N ILE A 105 8.30 -15.33 6.52
CA ILE A 105 7.18 -15.92 7.28
C ILE A 105 6.61 -14.93 8.31
N VAL A 106 7.49 -14.11 8.91
CA VAL A 106 7.11 -13.09 9.90
C VAL A 106 6.25 -12.00 9.27
N VAL A 107 6.63 -11.48 8.10
CA VAL A 107 5.84 -10.47 7.39
C VAL A 107 4.51 -11.04 6.93
N LYS A 108 4.49 -12.27 6.39
CA LYS A 108 3.25 -12.99 6.04
C LYS A 108 2.29 -13.11 7.24
N ALA A 109 2.80 -13.48 8.41
CA ALA A 109 1.99 -13.61 9.63
C ALA A 109 1.46 -12.25 10.13
N VAL A 110 2.29 -11.20 10.09
CA VAL A 110 1.90 -9.84 10.43
C VAL A 110 0.80 -9.34 9.50
N LEU A 111 0.90 -9.58 8.19
CA LEU A 111 -0.12 -9.15 7.24
C LEU A 111 -1.46 -9.85 7.43
N LYS A 112 -1.44 -11.16 7.66
CA LYS A 112 -2.69 -11.90 7.99
C LYS A 112 -3.35 -11.32 9.23
N PHE A 113 -2.57 -10.94 10.22
CA PHE A 113 -3.07 -10.30 11.43
C PHE A 113 -3.61 -8.88 11.18
N VAL A 114 -2.92 -8.07 10.37
CA VAL A 114 -3.36 -6.72 9.99
C VAL A 114 -4.65 -6.78 9.17
N PHE A 115 -4.68 -7.58 8.10
CA PHE A 115 -5.85 -7.74 7.25
C PHE A 115 -7.04 -8.34 7.99
N GLY A 116 -6.81 -9.26 8.94
CA GLY A 116 -7.86 -9.82 9.79
C GLY A 116 -8.43 -8.84 10.82
N ARG A 117 -7.79 -7.69 11.07
CA ARG A 117 -8.19 -6.72 12.11
C ARG A 117 -8.65 -5.38 11.57
N VAL A 118 -8.30 -5.04 10.34
CA VAL A 118 -8.74 -3.80 9.71
C VAL A 118 -10.08 -4.04 9.01
N ALA A 119 -11.14 -3.44 9.56
CA ALA A 119 -12.45 -3.44 8.92
C ALA A 119 -12.35 -2.80 7.52
N GLY A 120 -12.88 -3.49 6.50
CA GLY A 120 -12.78 -3.06 5.10
C GLY A 120 -11.85 -3.91 4.24
N ILE A 121 -10.85 -4.58 4.83
CA ILE A 121 -9.90 -5.45 4.09
C ILE A 121 -10.44 -6.89 4.00
N MET A 122 -11.63 -7.06 3.39
CA MET A 122 -12.32 -8.36 3.35
C MET A 122 -11.84 -9.27 2.23
N ASN A 123 -11.34 -8.70 1.13
CA ASN A 123 -10.78 -9.43 -0.01
C ASN A 123 -9.28 -9.16 -0.09
N ASN A 124 -8.48 -10.07 0.44
CA ASN A 124 -7.02 -9.97 0.40
C ASN A 124 -6.36 -11.26 -0.06
N SER A 125 -5.18 -11.13 -0.66
CA SER A 125 -4.31 -12.23 -1.01
C SER A 125 -2.86 -11.82 -0.80
N ILE A 126 -2.00 -12.78 -0.45
CA ILE A 126 -0.58 -12.57 -0.18
C ILE A 126 0.20 -13.45 -1.15
N HIS A 127 1.09 -12.84 -1.92
CA HIS A 127 1.89 -13.50 -2.95
C HIS A 127 3.37 -13.28 -2.72
N ASP A 128 4.20 -14.19 -3.23
CA ASP A 128 5.65 -14.16 -3.02
C ASP A 128 6.37 -13.29 -4.05
N THR A 129 5.71 -13.02 -5.17
CA THR A 129 6.25 -12.19 -6.25
C THR A 129 5.27 -11.09 -6.66
N ARG A 130 5.81 -10.03 -7.25
CA ARG A 130 5.00 -8.94 -7.82
C ARG A 130 4.17 -9.44 -9.00
N GLU A 131 4.71 -10.38 -9.79
CA GLU A 131 4.07 -10.98 -10.94
C GLU A 131 2.81 -11.76 -10.56
N GLU A 132 2.88 -12.58 -9.50
CA GLU A 132 1.73 -13.32 -8.97
C GLU A 132 0.65 -12.37 -8.43
N ALA A 133 1.05 -11.36 -7.66
CA ALA A 133 0.11 -10.34 -7.16
C ALA A 133 -0.56 -9.58 -8.30
N LEU A 134 0.19 -9.23 -9.36
CA LEU A 134 -0.37 -8.58 -10.54
C LEU A 134 -1.34 -9.49 -11.30
N ALA A 135 -1.01 -10.78 -11.43
CA ALA A 135 -1.89 -11.75 -12.06
C ALA A 135 -3.22 -11.91 -11.32
N GLU A 136 -3.19 -11.97 -9.98
CA GLU A 136 -4.41 -12.00 -9.17
C GLU A 136 -5.17 -10.67 -9.24
N ALA A 137 -4.49 -9.52 -9.16
CA ALA A 137 -5.13 -8.22 -9.29
C ALA A 137 -5.90 -8.08 -10.62
N ARG A 138 -5.30 -8.55 -11.73
CA ARG A 138 -5.96 -8.67 -13.04
C ARG A 138 -7.15 -9.63 -13.03
N ALA A 139 -7.04 -10.76 -12.34
CA ALA A 139 -8.14 -11.73 -12.24
C ALA A 139 -9.32 -11.13 -11.46
N VAL A 140 -9.05 -10.49 -10.33
CA VAL A 140 -10.03 -9.79 -9.51
C VAL A 140 -10.74 -8.70 -10.31
N ARG A 141 -9.98 -7.83 -10.98
CA ARG A 141 -10.54 -6.75 -11.82
C ARG A 141 -11.47 -7.29 -12.90
N ARG A 142 -11.06 -8.37 -13.60
CA ARG A 142 -11.89 -9.03 -14.62
C ARG A 142 -13.18 -9.64 -14.07
N ARG A 143 -13.17 -10.18 -12.86
CA ARG A 143 -14.38 -10.72 -12.20
C ARG A 143 -15.38 -9.61 -11.90
N ARG A 144 -14.91 -8.43 -11.52
CA ARG A 144 -15.76 -7.27 -11.18
C ARG A 144 -16.34 -6.55 -12.39
N GLY A 145 -15.58 -6.34 -13.46
CA GLY A 145 -16.09 -5.72 -14.70
C GLY A 145 -17.10 -6.57 -15.49
N ARG A 146 -17.48 -7.74 -14.96
CA ARG A 146 -18.53 -8.63 -15.50
C ARG A 146 -19.80 -8.66 -14.67
N SER A 147 -19.81 -7.99 -13.51
CA SER A 147 -21.00 -7.84 -12.63
C SER A 147 -21.75 -6.57 -13.00
#